data_AF-A0A6L3XYG4-F1
#
_entry.id   AF-A0A6L3XYG4-F1
#
_cell.length_a   1.000
_cell.length_b   1.000
_cell.length_c   1.000
_cell.angle_alpha   90.00
_cell.angle_beta   90.00
_cell.angle_gamma   90.00
#
_symmetry.space_group_name_H-M   'P 1'
#
loop_
_entity.id
_entity.type
_entity.pdbx_description
1 polymer ?
#
loop_
_entity_poly.entity_id
_entity_poly.type
_entity_poly.pdbx_seq_one_letter_code
_entity_poly.pdbx_strand_id
1 'polypeptide(L)'
;MVSTSSSAPRSGVWYFSQGWKLVSLPGIRRFVILPLLINIILMGGAFWWLFTRLESWIPSLMSYVPDWLQWLDYLLWPIAVISVLLVFGYFFSTIANWIAAPFNGLLAEQLEARLTGATPPDTGVLG
;
A
#
# COMPACT_ATOMS: atom_id res chain seq x y z
N MET A 1 39.83 -26.68 22.30
CA MET A 1 39.76 -25.98 21.00
C MET A 1 38.30 -25.70 20.70
N VAL A 2 37.88 -24.44 20.82
CA VAL A 2 36.50 -24.01 20.54
C VAL A 2 36.38 -23.82 19.03
N SER A 3 35.62 -24.68 18.38
CA SER A 3 35.28 -24.57 16.96
C SER A 3 34.27 -23.44 16.78
N THR A 4 34.74 -22.23 16.49
CA THR A 4 33.93 -21.13 15.96
C THR A 4 33.38 -21.55 14.60
N SER A 5 32.13 -22.02 14.56
CA SER A 5 31.36 -22.19 13.33
C SER A 5 31.12 -20.81 12.71
N SER A 6 31.95 -20.44 11.72
CA SER A 6 31.74 -19.25 10.91
C SER A 6 30.39 -19.38 10.21
N SER A 7 29.37 -18.66 10.69
CA SER A 7 28.11 -18.54 9.98
C SER A 7 28.41 -17.86 8.64
N ALA A 8 28.29 -18.60 7.54
CA ALA A 8 28.43 -18.07 6.19
C ALA A 8 27.59 -16.79 6.08
N PRO A 9 28.09 -15.72 5.43
CA PRO A 9 27.37 -14.47 5.31
C PRO A 9 26.06 -14.74 4.57
N ARG A 10 24.96 -14.86 5.33
CA ARG A 10 23.64 -15.08 4.75
C ARG A 10 23.31 -13.81 3.98
N SER A 11 23.29 -13.91 2.65
CA SER A 11 23.03 -12.75 1.80
C SER A 11 21.66 -12.16 2.14
N GLY A 12 21.50 -10.83 2.01
CA GLY A 12 20.21 -10.17 2.26
C GLY A 12 19.04 -10.74 1.45
N VAL A 13 19.33 -11.34 0.28
CA VAL A 13 18.36 -12.02 -0.57
C VAL A 13 17.81 -13.29 0.10
N TRP A 14 18.61 -13.98 0.92
CA TRP A 14 18.16 -15.13 1.70
C TRP A 14 17.09 -14.72 2.72
N TYR A 15 17.29 -13.60 3.43
CA TYR A 15 16.29 -13.05 4.36
C TYR A 15 14.99 -12.64 3.67
N PHE A 16 15.05 -12.09 2.45
CA PHE A 16 13.87 -11.77 1.64
C PHE A 16 13.06 -13.03 1.29
N SER A 17 13.73 -14.10 0.86
CA SER A 17 13.08 -15.39 0.56
C SER A 17 12.48 -16.05 1.81
N GLN A 18 13.14 -15.90 2.96
CA GLN A 18 12.64 -16.34 4.25
C GLN A 18 11.37 -15.56 4.62
N GLY A 19 11.38 -14.23 4.50
CA GLY A 19 10.25 -13.36 4.77
C GLY A 19 9.00 -13.70 3.95
N TRP A 20 9.17 -14.03 2.67
CA TRP A 20 8.08 -14.51 1.82
C TRP A 20 7.45 -15.81 2.35
N LYS A 21 8.28 -16.74 2.82
CA LYS A 21 7.83 -18.00 3.42
C LYS A 21 7.08 -17.74 4.73
N LEU A 22 7.50 -16.77 5.54
CA LEU A 22 6.83 -16.40 6.79
C LEU A 22 5.50 -15.66 6.57
N VAL A 23 5.42 -14.74 5.61
CA VAL A 23 4.15 -14.08 5.21
C VAL A 23 3.11 -15.10 4.76
N SER A 24 3.56 -16.22 4.18
CA SER A 24 2.70 -17.31 3.73
C SER A 24 2.25 -18.28 4.85
N LEU A 25 2.62 -18.09 6.11
CA LEU A 25 2.19 -18.97 7.21
C LEU A 25 0.73 -18.71 7.63
N PRO A 26 -0.08 -19.76 7.88
CA PRO A 26 -1.45 -19.60 8.38
C PRO A 26 -1.44 -18.94 9.76
N GLY A 27 -2.03 -17.74 9.87
CA GLY A 27 -2.00 -16.88 11.05
C GLY A 27 -1.55 -15.46 10.70
N ILE A 28 -0.38 -15.33 10.07
CA ILE A 28 0.23 -14.05 9.66
C ILE A 28 -0.47 -13.49 8.41
N ARG A 29 -0.96 -14.35 7.52
CA ARG A 29 -1.65 -13.97 6.27
C ARG A 29 -2.78 -12.95 6.46
N ARG A 30 -3.56 -13.05 7.54
CA ARG A 30 -4.73 -12.16 7.77
C ARG A 30 -4.29 -10.71 7.96
N PHE A 31 -3.20 -10.49 8.69
CA PHE A 31 -2.69 -9.16 8.97
C PHE A 31 -2.01 -8.50 7.75
N VAL A 32 -1.61 -9.28 6.74
CA VAL A 32 -1.07 -8.76 5.47
C VAL A 32 -2.19 -8.53 4.46
N ILE A 33 -3.13 -9.47 4.36
CA ILE A 33 -4.24 -9.42 3.38
C ILE A 33 -5.24 -8.33 3.74
N LEU A 34 -5.51 -8.08 5.03
CA LEU A 34 -6.54 -7.13 5.45
C LEU A 34 -6.19 -5.66 5.09
N PRO A 35 -4.97 -5.13 5.36
CA PRO A 35 -4.56 -3.82 4.87
C PRO A 35 -4.56 -3.72 3.34
N LEU A 36 -4.12 -4.78 2.64
CA LEU A 36 -4.12 -4.83 1.19
C LEU A 36 -5.55 -4.78 0.62
N LEU A 37 -6.49 -5.56 1.17
CA LEU A 37 -7.88 -5.56 0.75
C LEU A 37 -8.53 -4.19 0.97
N ILE A 38 -8.32 -3.59 2.14
CA ILE A 38 -8.81 -2.24 2.43
C ILE A 38 -8.27 -1.25 1.40
N ASN A 39 -6.97 -1.31 1.09
CA ASN A 39 -6.36 -0.45 0.08
C ASN A 39 -6.96 -0.69 -1.32
N ILE A 40 -7.12 -1.94 -1.75
CA ILE A 40 -7.71 -2.26 -3.07
C ILE A 40 -9.15 -1.76 -3.17
N ILE A 41 -9.96 -1.94 -2.12
CA ILE A 41 -11.35 -1.48 -2.11
C ILE A 41 -11.41 0.04 -2.12
N LEU A 42 -10.63 0.71 -1.27
CA LEU A 42 -10.58 2.17 -1.20
C LEU A 42 -10.08 2.77 -2.52
N MET A 43 -8.96 2.27 -3.04
CA MET A 43 -8.35 2.78 -4.26
C MET A 43 -9.23 2.48 -5.47
N GLY A 44 -9.76 1.25 -5.60
CA GLY A 44 -10.66 0.88 -6.69
C GLY A 44 -11.95 1.69 -6.68
N GLY A 45 -12.59 1.84 -5.51
CA GLY A 45 -13.81 2.65 -5.36
C GLY A 45 -13.56 4.13 -5.63
N ALA A 46 -12.44 4.67 -5.17
CA ALA A 46 -12.07 6.06 -5.42
C ALA A 46 -11.75 6.31 -6.89
N PHE A 47 -11.01 5.43 -7.56
CA PHE A 47 -10.76 5.53 -8.99
C PHE A 47 -12.07 5.47 -9.78
N TRP A 48 -12.97 4.52 -9.45
CA TRP A 48 -14.28 4.45 -10.07
C TRP A 48 -15.04 5.77 -9.93
N TRP A 49 -15.19 6.28 -8.71
CA TRP A 49 -15.86 7.54 -8.45
C TRP A 49 -15.21 8.71 -9.20
N LEU A 50 -13.88 8.76 -9.23
CA LEU A 50 -13.14 9.81 -9.88
C LEU A 50 -13.31 9.81 -11.40
N PHE A 51 -13.28 8.64 -12.05
CA PHE A 51 -13.56 8.54 -13.48
C PHE A 51 -14.93 9.12 -13.82
N THR A 52 -15.96 8.76 -13.04
CA THR A 52 -17.32 9.32 -13.25
C THR A 52 -17.37 10.84 -13.05
N ARG A 53 -16.50 11.41 -12.20
CA ARG A 53 -16.42 12.87 -12.01
C ARG A 53 -15.66 13.55 -13.13
N LEU A 54 -14.52 13.00 -13.57
CA LEU A 54 -13.72 13.55 -14.66
C LEU A 54 -14.50 13.61 -15.97
N GLU A 55 -15.31 12.59 -16.28
CA GLU A 55 -16.20 12.57 -17.43
C GLU A 55 -17.17 13.76 -17.44
N SER A 56 -17.56 14.28 -16.27
CA SER A 56 -18.43 15.46 -16.16
C SER A 56 -17.65 16.78 -16.05
N TRP A 57 -16.51 16.79 -15.35
CA TRP A 57 -15.75 18.00 -15.04
C TRP A 57 -14.94 18.50 -16.22
N ILE A 58 -14.31 17.60 -17.00
CA ILE A 58 -13.50 18.01 -18.17
C ILE A 58 -14.38 18.74 -19.20
N PRO A 59 -15.53 18.18 -19.66
CA PRO A 59 -16.39 18.89 -20.61
C PRO A 59 -16.98 20.18 -20.03
N SER A 60 -17.33 20.19 -18.73
CA SER A 60 -17.85 21.39 -18.09
C SER A 60 -16.80 22.51 -18.06
N LEU A 61 -15.53 22.21 -17.80
CA LEU A 61 -14.46 23.20 -17.87
C LEU A 61 -14.23 23.69 -19.30
N MET A 62 -14.30 22.78 -20.28
CA MET A 62 -14.17 23.11 -21.70
C MET A 62 -15.31 23.98 -22.23
N SER A 63 -16.50 23.91 -21.64
CA SER A 63 -17.62 24.78 -22.03
C SER A 63 -17.37 26.28 -21.80
N TYR A 64 -16.40 26.63 -20.95
CA TYR A 64 -15.96 28.02 -20.75
C TYR A 64 -14.84 28.45 -21.70
N VAL A 65 -14.30 27.51 -22.49
CA VAL A 65 -13.17 27.75 -23.39
C VAL A 65 -13.70 28.05 -24.79
N PRO A 66 -13.37 29.21 -25.39
CA PRO A 66 -13.82 29.55 -26.74
C PRO A 66 -13.17 28.66 -27.81
N ASP A 67 -13.83 28.50 -28.96
CA ASP A 67 -13.49 27.50 -30.00
C ASP A 67 -12.03 27.55 -30.49
N TRP A 68 -11.42 28.73 -30.52
CA TRP A 68 -10.03 28.91 -30.95
C TRP A 68 -8.99 28.34 -29.97
N LEU A 69 -9.37 28.06 -28.71
CA LEU A 69 -8.55 27.38 -27.70
C LEU A 69 -8.80 25.87 -27.61
N GLN A 70 -9.66 25.28 -28.46
CA GLN A 70 -9.99 23.84 -28.38
C GLN A 70 -8.76 22.93 -28.50
N TRP A 71 -7.67 23.39 -29.12
CA TRP A 71 -6.39 22.67 -29.15
C TRP A 71 -5.81 22.37 -27.76
N LEU A 72 -6.22 23.14 -26.74
CA LEU A 72 -5.79 22.97 -25.36
C LEU A 72 -6.34 21.67 -24.75
N ASP A 73 -7.43 21.09 -25.27
CA ASP A 73 -7.99 19.80 -24.84
C ASP A 73 -6.96 18.67 -24.93
N TYR A 74 -6.22 18.63 -26.03
CA TYR A 74 -5.15 17.66 -26.23
C TYR A 74 -4.07 17.73 -25.13
N LEU A 75 -3.84 18.91 -24.56
CA LEU A 75 -2.85 19.10 -23.49
C LEU A 75 -3.45 18.94 -22.09
N LEU A 76 -4.66 19.44 -21.87
CA LEU A 76 -5.34 19.38 -20.58
C LEU A 76 -5.74 17.95 -20.20
N TRP A 77 -6.10 17.11 -21.16
CA TRP A 77 -6.50 15.74 -20.88
C TRP A 77 -5.35 14.90 -20.27
N PRO A 78 -4.14 14.82 -20.87
CA PRO A 78 -3.00 14.15 -20.25
C PRO A 78 -2.59 14.75 -18.91
N ILE A 79 -2.59 16.09 -18.80
CA ILE A 79 -2.23 16.77 -17.55
C ILE A 79 -3.23 16.41 -16.45
N ALA A 80 -4.52 16.40 -16.74
CA ALA A 80 -5.56 16.02 -15.78
C ALA A 80 -5.37 14.57 -15.33
N VAL A 81 -5.14 13.64 -16.26
CA VAL A 81 -4.90 12.21 -15.96
C VAL A 81 -3.65 12.04 -15.09
N ILE A 82 -2.52 12.67 -15.44
CA ILE A 82 -1.27 12.57 -14.67
C ILE A 82 -1.44 13.21 -13.29
N SER A 83 -2.03 14.40 -13.22
CA SER A 83 -2.26 15.11 -11.95
C SER A 83 -3.13 14.28 -11.02
N VAL A 84 -4.18 13.67 -11.56
CA VAL A 84 -5.04 12.73 -10.85
C VAL A 84 -4.24 11.54 -10.34
N LEU A 85 -3.49 10.85 -11.20
CA LEU A 85 -2.68 9.69 -10.81
C LEU A 85 -1.69 10.03 -9.71
N LEU A 86 -1.05 11.20 -9.78
CA LEU A 86 -0.10 11.65 -8.77
C LEU A 86 -0.81 12.01 -7.46
N VAL A 87 -1.77 12.93 -7.49
CA VAL A 87 -2.46 13.42 -6.27
C VAL A 87 -3.19 12.27 -5.59
N PHE A 88 -3.96 11.47 -6.32
CA PHE A 88 -4.63 10.30 -5.76
C PHE A 88 -3.62 9.24 -5.34
N GLY A 89 -2.61 8.94 -6.16
CA GLY A 89 -1.58 7.97 -5.79
C GLY A 89 -0.91 8.29 -4.46
N TYR A 90 -0.48 9.54 -4.26
CA TYR A 90 0.14 9.99 -3.01
C TYR A 90 -0.86 10.06 -1.85
N PHE A 91 -2.06 10.62 -2.06
CA PHE A 91 -3.08 10.74 -1.02
C PHE A 91 -3.52 9.36 -0.50
N PHE A 92 -3.85 8.45 -1.41
CA PHE A 92 -4.25 7.09 -1.06
C PHE A 92 -3.09 6.28 -0.49
N SER A 93 -1.86 6.41 -1.01
CA SER A 93 -0.70 5.76 -0.42
C SER A 93 -0.48 6.20 1.03
N THR A 94 -0.66 7.49 1.32
CA THR A 94 -0.55 8.01 2.68
C THR A 94 -1.62 7.41 3.60
N ILE A 95 -2.88 7.41 3.17
CA ILE A 95 -3.99 6.81 3.95
C ILE A 95 -3.78 5.31 4.14
N ALA A 96 -3.41 4.58 3.07
CA ALA A 96 -3.16 3.15 3.14
C ALA A 96 -2.02 2.81 4.11
N ASN A 97 -0.94 3.59 4.08
CA ASN A 97 0.19 3.42 5.01
C ASN A 97 -0.23 3.73 6.46
N TRP A 98 -1.05 4.75 6.70
CA TRP A 98 -1.61 5.03 8.02
C TRP A 98 -2.53 3.92 8.52
N ILE A 99 -3.40 3.38 7.66
CA ILE A 99 -4.25 2.24 8.01
C ILE A 99 -3.42 0.98 8.25
N ALA A 100 -2.37 0.76 7.47
CA ALA A 100 -1.50 -0.42 7.59
C ALA A 100 -0.57 -0.37 8.81
N ALA A 101 -0.19 0.83 9.29
CA ALA A 101 0.71 1.01 10.42
C ALA A 101 0.35 0.17 11.67
N PRO A 102 -0.88 0.16 12.19
CA PRO A 102 -1.25 -0.68 13.34
C PRO A 102 -1.11 -2.18 13.04
N PHE A 103 -1.47 -2.64 11.84
CA PHE A 103 -1.35 -4.04 11.46
C PHE A 103 0.11 -4.47 11.30
N ASN A 104 0.94 -3.61 10.73
CA ASN A 104 2.37 -3.85 10.58
C ASN A 104 3.08 -3.94 11.94
N GLY A 105 2.65 -3.15 12.94
CA GLY A 105 3.13 -3.26 14.32
C GLY A 105 2.77 -4.60 14.97
N LEU A 106 1.49 -4.98 14.94
CA LEU A 106 1.02 -6.27 15.47
C LEU A 106 1.69 -7.46 14.78
N LEU A 107 1.95 -7.36 13.48
CA LEU A 107 2.71 -8.35 12.72
C LEU A 107 4.14 -8.50 13.21
N ALA A 108 4.82 -7.39 13.50
CA ALA A 108 6.19 -7.39 13.99
C ALA A 108 6.28 -8.07 15.37
N GLU A 109 5.33 -7.78 16.28
CA GLU A 109 5.26 -8.41 17.61
C GLU A 109 5.03 -9.93 17.51
N GLN A 110 4.08 -10.36 16.68
CA GLN A 110 3.82 -11.79 16.46
C GLN A 110 5.01 -12.50 15.82
N LEU A 111 5.75 -11.83 14.93
CA LEU A 111 6.95 -12.35 14.32
C LEU A 111 8.09 -12.50 15.34
N GLU A 112 8.29 -11.51 16.20
CA GLU A 112 9.28 -11.52 17.27
C GLU A 112 9.00 -12.62 18.29
N ALA A 113 7.75 -12.77 18.74
CA ALA A 113 7.34 -13.84 19.65
C ALA A 113 7.62 -15.23 19.06
N ARG A 114 7.38 -15.42 17.75
CA ARG A 114 7.62 -16.70 17.05
C ARG A 114 9.10 -17.01 16.86
N LEU A 115 9.95 -16.01 16.63
CA LEU A 115 11.39 -16.18 16.42
C LEU A 115 12.16 -16.32 17.73
N THR A 116 11.69 -15.68 18.79
CA THR A 116 12.38 -15.62 20.09
C THR A 116 11.84 -16.65 21.09
N GLY A 117 10.66 -17.21 20.85
CA GLY A 117 10.02 -18.20 21.71
C GLY A 117 9.50 -17.64 23.04
N ALA A 118 9.61 -16.33 23.26
CA ALA A 118 8.99 -15.62 24.37
C ALA A 118 7.53 -15.34 24.03
N THR A 119 6.62 -15.67 24.96
CA THR A 119 5.21 -15.29 24.87
C THR A 119 5.10 -13.78 24.65
N PRO A 120 4.31 -13.31 23.66
CA PRO A 120 4.09 -11.89 23.47
C PRO A 120 3.52 -11.31 24.78
N PRO A 121 3.92 -10.10 25.20
CA PRO A 121 3.20 -9.40 26.26
C PRO A 121 1.72 -9.28 25.86
N ASP A 122 0.82 -9.59 26.78
CA ASP A 122 -0.63 -9.41 26.59
C ASP A 122 -0.92 -7.93 26.33
N THR A 123 -0.89 -7.55 25.06
CA THR A 123 -1.30 -6.24 24.60
C THR A 123 -2.16 -6.43 23.36
N GLY A 124 -3.13 -7.34 23.48
CA GLY A 124 -4.27 -7.38 22.59
C GLY A 124 -5.05 -6.08 22.75
N VAL A 125 -5.33 -5.40 21.63
CA VAL A 125 -6.31 -4.31 21.53
C VAL A 125 -7.73 -4.77 21.91
N LEU A 126 -7.89 -6.07 22.16
CA LEU A 126 -8.96 -6.67 22.94
C LEU A 126 -8.25 -7.58 23.94
N GLY A 127 -8.48 -7.36 25.24
CA GLY A 127 -8.08 -8.34 26.27
C GLY A 127 -8.71 -9.70 26.02
#